data_AF-A0A955Z8N5-F1
#
_entry.id   AF-A0A955Z8N5-F1
#
_cell.length_a   1.000
_cell.length_b   1.000
_cell.length_c   1.000
_cell.angle_alpha   90.00
_cell.angle_beta   90.00
_cell.angle_gamma   90.00
#
_symmetry.space_group_name_H-M   'P 1'
#
loop_
_entity.id
_entity.type
_entity.pdbx_description
1 polymer ?
#
loop_
_entity_poly.entity_id
_entity_poly.type
_entity_poly.pdbx_seq_one_letter_code
_entity_poly.pdbx_strand_id
1 'polypeptide(L)'
;MYGPAPSSPPLAELPFHEHIRQQLAGDRDIAVYPEPAKLKGVWLGPGEAPLALVDASVFGNASSGVLLTTSALRVLGEGRQVDVASIVGGPHFPHGDEQAGYVDTAHGPFVLSQYTREVSARVGRVIEAVVAYARGDRASPYATLAARGHIAHAAVATLLSTPQLTPPWNVHAFARPGVQRILRGLDHLSGETPLAILDETTGGSSDEGVVITTHGVHARSESASDRDAHFNVPHAWLLSAVHKGGVLGQGVELRTAQGLRSISLIRNSESARPLAAFFHAILAIPPHARFDAGPLAPDPALSRTIAEMPATAQVRGDLDARARLQLANERWGRGAREGWLMSPLSLADLRAALGAALGAPLARDWDGVHETLDYPLQRGGVGAGHIASSVVGLALLATVGVGWVSAPHGPRVSAIRCRLRDLGAFTGLSLHALSSQGEVHGSDVVDAVSRALVPAERDVLTRRVRRGPDVASDALFYEPDAPWSSGRAPGSAQLA
;
A
#
# COMPACT_ATOMS: atom_id res chain seq x y z
N MET A 1 -2.55 -27.80 -22.73
CA MET A 1 -3.71 -26.94 -23.02
C MET A 1 -4.57 -26.91 -21.76
N TYR A 2 -4.50 -25.83 -20.99
CA TYR A 2 -5.46 -25.61 -19.90
C TYR A 2 -6.71 -24.98 -20.53
N GLY A 3 -7.87 -25.59 -20.33
CA GLY A 3 -9.14 -24.99 -20.75
C GLY A 3 -9.35 -23.62 -20.10
N PRO A 4 -10.22 -22.77 -20.67
CA PRO A 4 -10.55 -21.49 -20.05
C PRO A 4 -11.01 -21.72 -18.61
N ALA A 5 -10.45 -20.96 -17.68
CA ALA A 5 -10.85 -21.02 -16.28
C ALA A 5 -12.37 -20.82 -16.19
N PRO A 6 -13.10 -21.65 -15.42
CA PRO A 6 -14.53 -21.48 -15.23
C PRO A 6 -14.80 -20.05 -14.75
N SER A 7 -15.77 -19.37 -15.37
CA SER A 7 -16.22 -18.05 -14.93
C SER A 7 -16.58 -18.14 -13.45
N SER A 8 -15.86 -17.40 -12.61
CA SER A 8 -16.12 -17.35 -11.18
C SER A 8 -17.61 -17.01 -10.96
N PRO A 9 -18.30 -17.69 -10.04
CA PRO A 9 -19.69 -17.36 -9.74
C PRO A 9 -19.80 -15.88 -9.35
N PRO A 10 -20.91 -15.20 -9.69
CA PRO A 10 -21.11 -13.82 -9.29
C PRO A 10 -20.97 -13.71 -7.77
N LEU A 11 -20.08 -12.84 -7.31
CA LEU A 11 -19.88 -12.59 -5.88
C LEU A 11 -21.19 -12.07 -5.30
N ALA A 12 -21.64 -12.66 -4.19
CA ALA A 12 -22.89 -12.25 -3.54
C ALA A 12 -22.84 -10.76 -3.15
N GLU A 13 -23.87 -10.01 -3.52
CA GLU A 13 -24.04 -8.62 -3.08
C GLU A 13 -24.30 -8.59 -1.57
N LEU A 14 -23.54 -7.77 -0.84
CA LEU A 14 -23.75 -7.60 0.59
C LEU A 14 -24.85 -6.58 0.90
N PRO A 15 -25.64 -6.79 1.97
CA PRO A 15 -26.43 -5.73 2.55
C PRO A 15 -25.51 -4.64 3.12
N PHE A 16 -25.99 -3.40 3.15
CA PHE A 16 -25.20 -2.21 3.52
C PHE A 16 -24.41 -2.37 4.84
N HIS A 17 -25.06 -2.83 5.91
CA HIS A 17 -24.41 -3.01 7.21
C HIS A 17 -23.24 -4.01 7.16
N GLU A 18 -23.37 -5.07 6.37
CA GLU A 18 -22.34 -6.09 6.22
C GLU A 18 -21.19 -5.60 5.32
N HIS A 19 -21.50 -4.81 4.30
CA HIS A 19 -20.50 -4.12 3.49
C HIS A 19 -19.65 -3.18 4.36
N ILE A 20 -20.28 -2.30 5.14
CA ILE A 20 -19.58 -1.39 6.06
C ILE A 20 -18.74 -2.18 7.07
N ARG A 21 -19.28 -3.27 7.64
CA ARG A 21 -18.54 -4.13 8.56
C ARG A 21 -17.25 -4.65 7.95
N GLN A 22 -17.32 -5.21 6.74
CA GLN A 22 -16.16 -5.81 6.10
C GLN A 22 -15.17 -4.77 5.57
N GLN A 23 -15.66 -3.63 5.08
CA GLN A 23 -14.83 -2.52 4.61
C GLN A 23 -14.08 -1.84 5.75
N LEU A 24 -14.62 -1.80 6.97
CA LEU A 24 -13.99 -1.12 8.11
C LEU A 24 -13.36 -2.08 9.14
N ALA A 25 -13.40 -3.39 8.89
CA ALA A 25 -12.88 -4.39 9.81
C ALA A 25 -11.37 -4.23 10.08
N GLY A 26 -10.95 -4.43 11.33
CA GLY A 26 -9.53 -4.38 11.71
C GLY A 26 -8.94 -2.96 11.80
N ASP A 27 -9.74 -1.91 11.62
CA ASP A 27 -9.38 -0.53 11.95
C ASP A 27 -9.62 -0.29 13.45
N ARG A 28 -8.55 -0.20 14.24
CA ARG A 28 -8.65 -0.03 15.70
C ARG A 28 -9.22 1.32 16.12
N ASP A 29 -9.15 2.30 15.23
CA ASP A 29 -9.58 3.66 15.50
C ASP A 29 -11.02 3.93 15.06
N ILE A 30 -11.64 2.96 14.39
CA ILE A 30 -13.05 3.00 14.00
C ILE A 30 -13.77 1.89 14.74
N ALA A 31 -14.63 2.25 15.67
CA ALA A 31 -15.44 1.25 16.38
C ALA A 31 -16.57 0.78 15.45
N VAL A 32 -16.38 -0.38 14.82
CA VAL A 32 -17.40 -1.08 14.02
C VAL A 32 -18.37 -1.80 14.96
N TYR A 33 -19.67 -1.55 14.80
CA TYR A 33 -20.72 -1.89 15.78
C TYR A 33 -20.37 -1.43 17.19
N PRO A 34 -20.27 -0.10 17.41
CA PRO A 34 -19.84 0.44 18.69
C PRO A 34 -20.77 -0.01 19.81
N GLU A 35 -20.18 -0.36 20.95
CA GLU A 35 -20.93 -0.79 22.12
C GLU A 35 -21.90 0.31 22.61
N PRO A 36 -23.11 -0.04 23.09
CA PRO A 36 -24.08 0.93 23.57
C PRO A 36 -23.54 1.89 24.63
N ALA A 37 -22.59 1.43 25.46
CA ALA A 37 -21.95 2.24 26.49
C ALA A 37 -21.17 3.44 25.92
N LYS A 38 -20.55 3.30 24.73
CA LYS A 38 -19.83 4.38 24.04
C LYS A 38 -20.78 5.43 23.45
N LEU A 39 -22.02 5.06 23.17
CA LEU A 39 -23.03 5.94 22.55
C LEU A 39 -23.94 6.62 23.58
N LYS A 40 -23.54 6.67 24.86
CA LYS A 40 -24.35 7.24 25.92
C LYS A 40 -24.65 8.72 25.64
N GLY A 41 -25.93 9.05 25.42
CA GLY A 41 -26.40 10.40 25.12
C GLY A 41 -26.61 10.68 23.63
N VAL A 42 -26.27 9.74 22.75
CA VAL A 42 -26.62 9.83 21.33
C VAL A 42 -28.00 9.23 21.12
N TRP A 43 -28.95 10.05 20.64
CA TRP A 43 -30.30 9.58 20.34
C TRP A 43 -30.37 8.99 18.92
N LEU A 44 -30.72 7.71 18.83
CA LEU A 44 -30.94 6.98 17.58
C LEU A 44 -32.45 6.88 17.31
N GLY A 45 -32.83 7.01 16.03
CA GLY A 45 -34.22 6.85 15.63
C GLY A 45 -34.72 5.40 15.78
N PRO A 46 -36.04 5.17 15.73
CA PRO A 46 -36.60 3.83 15.77
C PRO A 46 -36.08 2.96 14.62
N GLY A 47 -35.49 1.80 14.94
CA GLY A 47 -34.94 0.87 13.94
C GLY A 47 -33.58 1.27 13.36
N GLU A 48 -32.98 2.36 13.83
CA GLU A 48 -31.65 2.80 13.43
C GLU A 48 -30.60 2.08 14.28
N ALA A 49 -29.69 1.35 13.63
CA ALA A 49 -28.60 0.65 14.31
C ALA A 49 -27.25 1.33 14.04
N PRO A 50 -26.38 1.48 15.05
CA PRO A 50 -25.05 2.05 14.85
C PRO A 50 -24.16 1.05 14.11
N LEU A 51 -23.46 1.51 13.06
CA LEU A 51 -22.60 0.68 12.22
C LEU A 51 -21.12 0.98 12.44
N ALA A 52 -20.74 2.25 12.52
CA ALA A 52 -19.35 2.66 12.73
C ALA A 52 -19.27 3.99 13.47
N LEU A 53 -18.35 4.10 14.42
CA LEU A 53 -18.07 5.32 15.17
C LEU A 53 -16.61 5.72 15.00
N VAL A 54 -16.39 6.96 14.55
CA VAL A 54 -15.13 7.67 14.67
C VAL A 54 -15.27 8.66 15.80
N ASP A 55 -14.66 8.36 16.95
CA ASP A 55 -14.70 9.22 18.12
C ASP A 55 -13.54 10.22 18.08
N ALA A 56 -13.87 11.51 18.08
CA ALA A 56 -12.91 12.61 18.10
C ALA A 56 -12.74 13.21 19.51
N SER A 57 -13.47 12.71 20.51
CA SER A 57 -13.42 13.23 21.87
C SER A 57 -12.15 12.80 22.59
N VAL A 58 -11.59 13.72 23.38
CA VAL A 58 -10.37 13.48 24.18
C VAL A 58 -10.55 12.32 25.17
N PHE A 59 -11.78 12.10 25.65
CA PHE A 59 -12.09 11.09 26.66
C PHE A 59 -12.75 9.82 26.08
N GLY A 60 -12.89 9.70 24.76
CA GLY A 60 -13.50 8.52 24.13
C GLY A 60 -14.98 8.31 24.51
N ASN A 61 -15.72 9.40 24.69
CA ASN A 61 -17.12 9.40 25.13
C ASN A 61 -18.12 9.75 24.01
N ALA A 62 -17.69 9.70 22.75
CA ALA A 62 -18.49 10.02 21.57
C ALA A 62 -19.19 11.40 21.61
N SER A 63 -18.64 12.37 22.34
CA SER A 63 -19.17 13.75 22.37
C SER A 63 -18.85 14.55 21.11
N SER A 64 -17.87 14.10 20.31
CA SER A 64 -17.49 14.70 19.03
C SER A 64 -16.99 13.61 18.07
N GLY A 65 -17.03 13.89 16.77
CA GLY A 65 -16.67 12.94 15.72
C GLY A 65 -17.84 12.61 14.80
N VAL A 66 -17.88 11.39 14.27
CA VAL A 66 -18.90 10.94 13.32
C VAL A 66 -19.43 9.56 13.69
N LEU A 67 -20.75 9.42 13.69
CA LEU A 67 -21.44 8.14 13.83
C LEU A 67 -22.18 7.80 12.54
N LEU A 68 -21.80 6.69 11.90
CA LEU A 68 -22.56 6.08 10.82
C LEU A 68 -23.55 5.07 11.39
N THR A 69 -24.80 5.17 10.96
CA THR A 69 -25.87 4.24 11.28
C THR A 69 -26.42 3.58 10.02
N THR A 70 -27.42 2.71 10.16
CA THR A 70 -28.12 2.09 9.03
C THR A 70 -28.81 3.08 8.10
N SER A 71 -29.07 4.32 8.53
CA SER A 71 -29.84 5.31 7.77
C SER A 71 -29.21 6.71 7.73
N ALA A 72 -28.29 7.05 8.63
CA ALA A 72 -27.73 8.40 8.69
C ALA A 72 -26.22 8.42 8.98
N LEU A 73 -25.55 9.43 8.42
CA LEU A 73 -24.25 9.89 8.87
C LEU A 73 -24.48 11.08 9.81
N ARG A 74 -24.08 10.93 11.07
CA ARG A 74 -24.30 11.92 12.14
C ARG A 74 -22.99 12.57 12.54
N VAL A 75 -22.95 13.89 12.56
CA VAL A 75 -21.84 14.70 13.09
C VAL A 75 -22.10 14.95 14.58
N LEU A 76 -21.29 14.31 15.42
CA LEU A 76 -21.43 14.36 16.87
C LEU A 76 -20.95 15.72 17.40
N GLY A 77 -21.54 16.18 18.50
CA GLY A 77 -21.30 17.49 19.10
C GLY A 77 -22.19 18.60 18.53
N GLU A 78 -22.44 18.58 17.21
CA GLU A 78 -23.32 19.55 16.54
C GLU A 78 -24.74 19.04 16.30
N GLY A 79 -24.95 17.72 16.39
CA GLY A 79 -26.26 17.08 16.21
C GLY A 79 -26.78 17.11 14.76
N ARG A 80 -25.93 17.52 13.81
CA ARG A 80 -26.27 17.51 12.37
C ARG A 80 -26.22 16.09 11.83
N GLN A 81 -27.10 15.78 10.90
CA GLN A 81 -27.14 14.47 10.25
C GLN A 81 -27.54 14.58 8.79
N VAL A 82 -27.16 13.58 8.02
CA VAL A 82 -27.55 13.43 6.62
C VAL A 82 -27.92 11.98 6.33
N ASP A 83 -28.93 11.77 5.50
CA ASP A 83 -29.35 10.44 5.07
C ASP A 83 -28.22 9.78 4.27
N VAL A 84 -27.84 8.57 4.65
CA VAL A 84 -26.84 7.75 3.95
C VAL A 84 -27.22 7.57 2.48
N ALA A 85 -28.50 7.39 2.17
CA ALA A 85 -28.99 7.22 0.80
C ALA A 85 -28.80 8.46 -0.08
N SER A 86 -28.63 9.63 0.54
CA SER A 86 -28.40 10.88 -0.19
C SER A 86 -26.92 11.13 -0.52
N ILE A 87 -25.97 10.40 0.10
CA ILE A 87 -24.52 10.60 -0.10
C ILE A 87 -24.10 10.02 -1.45
N VAL A 88 -23.50 10.85 -2.30
CA VAL A 88 -23.10 10.48 -3.68
C VAL A 88 -21.58 10.62 -3.93
N GLY A 89 -20.86 11.30 -3.03
CA GLY A 89 -19.43 11.56 -3.17
C GLY A 89 -18.78 12.16 -1.93
N GLY A 90 -17.47 12.38 -2.01
CA GLY A 90 -16.62 12.80 -0.90
C GLY A 90 -15.85 11.65 -0.23
N PRO A 91 -15.14 11.93 0.87
CA PRO A 91 -15.00 13.25 1.51
C PRO A 91 -14.16 14.22 0.67
N HIS A 92 -14.39 15.52 0.83
CA HIS A 92 -13.59 16.58 0.21
C HIS A 92 -13.01 17.51 1.27
N PHE A 93 -11.70 17.72 1.23
CA PHE A 93 -10.96 18.62 2.12
C PHE A 93 -10.21 19.68 1.30
N PRO A 94 -10.92 20.69 0.75
CA PRO A 94 -10.34 21.62 -0.23
C PRO A 94 -9.20 22.49 0.32
N HIS A 95 -9.12 22.64 1.64
CA HIS A 95 -8.10 23.41 2.33
C HIS A 95 -7.14 22.54 3.15
N GLY A 96 -7.11 21.23 2.87
CA GLY A 96 -6.31 20.24 3.59
C GLY A 96 -7.09 19.51 4.68
N ASP A 97 -6.60 18.33 5.06
CA ASP A 97 -7.26 17.35 5.92
C ASP A 97 -7.56 17.85 7.34
N GLU A 98 -6.94 18.95 7.78
CA GLU A 98 -7.14 19.55 9.11
C GLU A 98 -8.18 20.67 9.13
N GLN A 99 -8.81 20.95 7.98
CA GLN A 99 -9.85 21.97 7.83
C GLN A 99 -11.23 21.30 7.72
N ALA A 100 -12.29 22.10 7.88
CA ALA A 100 -13.64 21.63 7.65
C ALA A 100 -13.79 21.09 6.20
N GLY A 101 -14.30 19.87 6.09
CA GLY A 101 -14.55 19.19 4.82
C GLY A 101 -16.04 19.19 4.46
N TYR A 102 -16.37 18.51 3.36
CA TYR A 102 -17.76 18.22 3.02
C TYR A 102 -17.91 16.87 2.32
N VAL A 103 -19.14 16.36 2.31
CA VAL A 103 -19.57 15.23 1.47
C VAL A 103 -20.61 15.70 0.48
N ASP A 104 -20.53 15.14 -0.73
CA ASP A 104 -21.51 15.44 -1.77
C ASP A 104 -22.79 14.65 -1.48
N THR A 105 -23.91 15.35 -1.50
CA THR A 105 -25.23 14.74 -1.37
C THR A 105 -26.12 15.14 -2.52
N ALA A 106 -27.19 14.37 -2.77
CA ALA A 106 -28.20 14.70 -3.76
C ALA A 106 -28.86 16.09 -3.55
N HIS A 107 -28.75 16.66 -2.35
CA HIS A 107 -29.34 17.95 -1.98
C HIS A 107 -28.29 19.07 -1.79
N GLY A 108 -27.04 18.83 -2.19
CA GLY A 108 -25.92 19.76 -2.03
C GLY A 108 -24.87 19.28 -1.00
N PRO A 109 -23.80 20.06 -0.78
CA PRO A 109 -22.73 19.63 0.11
C PRO A 109 -23.18 19.61 1.57
N PHE A 110 -22.89 18.53 2.29
CA PHE A 110 -23.07 18.43 3.73
C PHE A 110 -21.72 18.62 4.42
N VAL A 111 -21.61 19.67 5.23
CA VAL A 111 -20.36 20.11 5.86
C VAL A 111 -19.97 19.17 7.01
N LEU A 112 -18.72 18.72 7.03
CA LEU A 112 -18.11 17.99 8.14
C LEU A 112 -17.46 19.00 9.11
N SER A 113 -17.40 18.66 10.40
CA SER A 113 -16.66 19.49 11.36
C SER A 113 -15.17 19.46 11.06
N GLN A 114 -14.45 20.45 11.61
CA GLN A 114 -13.00 20.44 11.59
C GLN A 114 -12.49 19.37 12.59
N TYR A 115 -11.59 18.51 12.13
CA TYR A 115 -10.94 17.52 12.97
C TYR A 115 -9.42 17.57 12.79
N THR A 116 -8.68 16.83 13.63
CA THR A 116 -7.27 16.57 13.36
C THR A 116 -7.13 15.74 12.08
N ARG A 117 -5.96 15.80 11.46
CA ARG A 117 -5.66 15.05 10.23
C ARG A 117 -5.99 13.55 10.35
N GLU A 118 -5.68 12.94 11.48
CA GLU A 118 -5.91 11.51 11.73
C GLU A 118 -7.41 11.20 11.79
N VAL A 119 -8.18 12.04 12.47
CA VAL A 119 -9.63 11.89 12.58
C VAL A 119 -10.30 12.12 11.23
N SER A 120 -9.91 13.15 10.48
CA SER A 120 -10.40 13.39 9.12
C SER A 120 -10.13 12.22 8.18
N ALA A 121 -8.94 11.61 8.27
CA ALA A 121 -8.61 10.42 7.49
C ALA A 121 -9.50 9.21 7.86
N ARG A 122 -9.87 9.04 9.14
CA ARG A 122 -10.78 7.98 9.61
C ARG A 122 -12.22 8.23 9.16
N VAL A 123 -12.71 9.46 9.32
CA VAL A 123 -14.02 9.90 8.82
C VAL A 123 -14.10 9.67 7.31
N GLY A 124 -13.02 9.97 6.59
CA GLY A 124 -12.94 9.75 5.16
C GLY A 124 -13.12 8.29 4.75
N ARG A 125 -12.51 7.33 5.45
CA ARG A 125 -12.71 5.89 5.17
C ARG A 125 -14.15 5.45 5.36
N VAL A 126 -14.82 5.94 6.41
CA VAL A 126 -16.25 5.65 6.64
C VAL A 126 -17.10 6.14 5.47
N ILE A 127 -16.85 7.38 5.02
CA ILE A 127 -17.57 7.98 3.90
C ILE A 127 -17.26 7.27 2.59
N GLU A 128 -15.99 6.95 2.31
CA GLU A 128 -15.59 6.22 1.11
C GLU A 128 -16.27 4.85 1.03
N ALA A 129 -16.40 4.13 2.15
CA ALA A 129 -17.14 2.87 2.20
C ALA A 129 -18.63 3.04 1.86
N VAL A 130 -19.25 4.14 2.32
CA VAL A 130 -20.63 4.51 1.97
C VAL A 130 -20.76 4.85 0.48
N VAL A 131 -19.85 5.69 -0.04
CA VAL A 131 -19.85 6.11 -1.44
C VAL A 131 -19.60 4.93 -2.38
N ALA A 132 -18.71 4.01 -2.01
CA ALA A 132 -18.49 2.78 -2.76
C ALA A 132 -19.79 1.96 -2.87
N TYR A 133 -20.50 1.78 -1.75
CA TYR A 133 -21.78 1.09 -1.74
C TYR A 133 -22.84 1.77 -2.62
N ALA A 134 -22.94 3.10 -2.51
CA ALA A 134 -23.87 3.91 -3.31
C ALA A 134 -23.58 3.83 -4.82
N ARG A 135 -22.31 3.65 -5.20
CA ARG A 135 -21.86 3.44 -6.58
C ARG A 135 -22.01 2.00 -7.08
N GLY A 136 -22.58 1.11 -6.27
CA GLY A 136 -22.82 -0.29 -6.63
C GLY A 136 -21.66 -1.23 -6.33
N ASP A 137 -20.60 -0.77 -5.65
CA ASP A 137 -19.59 -1.68 -5.10
C ASP A 137 -20.15 -2.36 -3.85
N ARG A 138 -20.80 -3.51 -4.08
CA ARG A 138 -21.45 -4.33 -3.05
C ARG A 138 -20.76 -5.68 -2.88
N ALA A 139 -19.59 -5.84 -3.51
CA ALA A 139 -18.85 -7.08 -3.44
C ALA A 139 -18.24 -7.24 -2.04
N SER A 140 -18.34 -8.45 -1.48
CA SER A 140 -17.63 -8.77 -0.25
C SER A 140 -16.12 -8.72 -0.49
N PRO A 141 -15.36 -7.83 0.19
CA PRO A 141 -13.91 -7.82 0.07
C PRO A 141 -13.30 -9.13 0.63
N TYR A 142 -13.93 -9.75 1.62
CA TYR A 142 -13.56 -11.08 2.11
C TYR A 142 -13.80 -12.18 1.08
N ALA A 143 -14.97 -12.22 0.43
CA ALA A 143 -15.22 -13.21 -0.62
C ALA A 143 -14.29 -13.00 -1.83
N THR A 144 -14.03 -11.74 -2.20
CA THR A 144 -13.09 -11.37 -3.26
C THR A 144 -11.67 -11.82 -2.92
N LEU A 145 -11.25 -11.66 -1.65
CA LEU A 145 -9.95 -12.14 -1.19
C LEU A 145 -9.88 -13.66 -1.18
N ALA A 146 -10.89 -14.33 -0.59
CA ALA A 146 -10.96 -15.78 -0.52
C ALA A 146 -11.02 -16.45 -1.91
N ALA A 147 -11.57 -15.78 -2.91
CA ALA A 147 -11.62 -16.27 -4.30
C ALA A 147 -10.24 -16.32 -4.98
N ARG A 148 -9.20 -15.70 -4.40
CA ARG A 148 -7.84 -15.73 -4.97
C ARG A 148 -7.17 -17.10 -4.86
N GLY A 149 -7.57 -17.89 -3.87
CA GLY A 149 -7.03 -19.23 -3.68
C GLY A 149 -7.16 -19.71 -2.24
N HIS A 150 -6.51 -20.83 -1.97
CA HIS A 150 -6.72 -21.57 -0.72
C HIS A 150 -5.96 -20.94 0.46
N ILE A 151 -4.83 -20.25 0.21
CA ILE A 151 -4.12 -19.51 1.26
C ILE A 151 -4.97 -18.31 1.71
N ALA A 152 -5.49 -17.54 0.76
CA ALA A 152 -6.35 -16.40 0.99
C ALA A 152 -7.66 -16.82 1.66
N HIS A 153 -8.24 -17.95 1.26
CA HIS A 153 -9.41 -18.53 1.93
C HIS A 153 -9.11 -18.86 3.40
N ALA A 154 -7.98 -19.53 3.68
CA ALA A 154 -7.57 -19.83 5.05
C ALA A 154 -7.35 -18.56 5.89
N ALA A 155 -6.75 -17.51 5.30
CA ALA A 155 -6.56 -16.22 5.96
C ALA A 155 -7.91 -15.57 6.33
N VAL A 156 -8.89 -15.56 5.42
CA VAL A 156 -10.23 -15.03 5.71
C VAL A 156 -10.90 -15.83 6.83
N ALA A 157 -10.79 -17.16 6.81
CA ALA A 157 -11.45 -18.05 7.77
C ALA A 157 -10.84 -18.02 9.18
N THR A 158 -9.55 -17.67 9.31
CA THR A 158 -8.81 -17.78 10.58
C THR A 158 -8.27 -16.46 11.10
N LEU A 159 -7.73 -15.60 10.22
CA LEU A 159 -7.06 -14.36 10.59
C LEU A 159 -8.04 -13.19 10.63
N LEU A 160 -8.83 -12.99 9.56
CA LEU A 160 -9.67 -11.78 9.41
C LEU A 160 -10.97 -11.83 10.23
N SER A 161 -11.20 -12.92 10.96
CA SER A 161 -12.17 -12.97 12.05
C SER A 161 -11.69 -12.29 13.34
N THR A 162 -10.40 -11.97 13.43
CA THR A 162 -9.76 -11.44 14.64
C THR A 162 -9.59 -9.92 14.54
N PRO A 163 -10.15 -9.12 15.48
CA PRO A 163 -10.13 -7.66 15.41
C PRO A 163 -8.73 -7.03 15.35
N GLN A 164 -7.71 -7.70 15.90
CA GLN A 164 -6.34 -7.19 15.95
C GLN A 164 -5.59 -7.32 14.62
N LEU A 165 -6.08 -8.15 13.69
CA LEU A 165 -5.49 -8.38 12.38
C LEU A 165 -6.17 -7.47 11.35
N THR A 166 -5.38 -6.57 10.77
CA THR A 166 -5.85 -5.59 9.80
C THR A 166 -5.85 -6.20 8.40
N PRO A 167 -6.96 -6.20 7.66
CA PRO A 167 -6.97 -6.60 6.27
C PRO A 167 -6.23 -5.59 5.39
N PRO A 168 -5.73 -6.00 4.21
CA PRO A 168 -4.89 -5.15 3.38
C PRO A 168 -5.56 -3.83 2.95
N TRP A 169 -6.85 -3.82 2.65
CA TRP A 169 -7.53 -2.57 2.27
C TRP A 169 -7.63 -1.54 3.40
N ASN A 170 -7.42 -1.95 4.66
CA ASN A 170 -7.53 -1.08 5.83
C ASN A 170 -6.20 -0.62 6.41
N VAL A 171 -5.08 -0.86 5.72
CA VAL A 171 -3.79 -0.31 6.13
C VAL A 171 -3.79 1.21 5.92
N HIS A 172 -3.84 1.95 7.02
CA HIS A 172 -3.85 3.40 7.05
C HIS A 172 -2.54 4.00 6.53
N ALA A 173 -2.61 5.19 5.94
CA ALA A 173 -1.47 5.84 5.31
C ALA A 173 -0.26 6.01 6.24
N PHE A 174 -0.49 6.22 7.54
CA PHE A 174 0.56 6.33 8.55
C PHE A 174 1.29 5.01 8.84
N ALA A 175 0.62 3.85 8.78
CA ALA A 175 1.27 2.55 8.93
C ALA A 175 1.93 2.01 7.65
N ARG A 176 1.53 2.50 6.48
CA ARG A 176 2.07 1.99 5.20
C ARG A 176 3.60 2.01 5.17
N PRO A 177 4.31 3.08 5.57
CA PRO A 177 5.78 3.06 5.60
C PRO A 177 6.38 1.95 6.47
N GLY A 178 5.72 1.58 7.58
CA GLY A 178 6.13 0.46 8.42
C GLY A 178 5.87 -0.88 7.77
N VAL A 179 4.64 -1.09 7.27
CA VAL A 179 4.27 -2.31 6.53
C VAL A 179 5.22 -2.55 5.35
N GLN A 180 5.58 -1.49 4.62
CA GLN A 180 6.56 -1.54 3.52
C GLN A 180 7.95 -1.97 3.97
N ARG A 181 8.37 -1.61 5.19
CA ARG A 181 9.63 -2.08 5.78
C ARG A 181 9.58 -3.55 6.16
N ILE A 182 8.44 -4.05 6.61
CA ILE A 182 8.24 -5.48 6.91
C ILE A 182 8.28 -6.28 5.60
N LEU A 183 7.56 -5.82 4.57
CA LEU A 183 7.40 -6.45 3.26
C LEU A 183 8.60 -6.30 2.31
N ARG A 184 9.79 -5.98 2.81
CA ARG A 184 10.99 -5.91 1.97
C ARG A 184 11.23 -7.26 1.30
N GLY A 185 11.31 -7.25 -0.03
CA GLY A 185 11.58 -8.45 -0.83
C GLY A 185 10.34 -9.22 -1.27
N LEU A 186 9.16 -8.58 -1.25
CA LEU A 186 7.93 -9.17 -1.79
C LEU A 186 8.07 -9.44 -3.30
N ASP A 187 7.70 -10.62 -3.76
CA ASP A 187 7.74 -10.96 -5.19
C ASP A 187 6.43 -10.58 -5.88
N HIS A 188 6.27 -9.30 -6.22
CA HIS A 188 5.07 -8.83 -6.94
C HIS A 188 4.81 -9.59 -8.27
N LEU A 189 5.84 -10.14 -8.92
CA LEU A 189 5.69 -10.83 -10.20
C LEU A 189 5.09 -12.22 -10.07
N SER A 190 5.29 -12.87 -8.93
CA SER A 190 4.54 -14.10 -8.61
C SER A 190 3.09 -13.82 -8.22
N GLY A 191 2.72 -12.55 -8.07
CA GLY A 191 1.41 -12.15 -7.55
C GLY A 191 1.36 -12.17 -6.02
N GLU A 192 2.53 -12.15 -5.35
CA GLU A 192 2.57 -12.05 -3.90
C GLU A 192 1.84 -10.78 -3.45
N THR A 193 0.84 -10.94 -2.58
CA THR A 193 0.08 -9.83 -2.03
C THR A 193 -0.20 -10.04 -0.54
N PRO A 194 -0.24 -8.97 0.26
CA PRO A 194 -0.63 -9.08 1.66
C PRO A 194 -2.07 -9.55 1.82
N LEU A 195 -2.29 -10.41 2.82
CA LEU A 195 -3.58 -10.98 3.21
C LEU A 195 -4.03 -10.47 4.58
N ALA A 196 -3.10 -10.28 5.52
CA ALA A 196 -3.37 -9.76 6.85
C ALA A 196 -2.10 -9.12 7.43
N ILE A 197 -2.29 -8.06 8.21
CA ILE A 197 -1.24 -7.31 8.89
C ILE A 197 -1.51 -7.36 10.40
N LEU A 198 -0.48 -7.68 11.18
CA LEU A 198 -0.47 -7.59 12.62
C LEU A 198 0.58 -6.57 13.05
N ASP A 199 0.16 -5.48 13.69
CA ASP A 199 1.04 -4.41 14.15
C ASP A 199 1.40 -4.58 15.63
N GLU A 200 2.68 -4.85 15.92
CA GLU A 200 3.22 -4.96 17.28
C GLU A 200 3.88 -3.67 17.79
N THR A 201 3.85 -2.60 17.00
CA THR A 201 4.52 -1.34 17.30
C THR A 201 3.78 -0.54 18.36
N THR A 202 4.54 0.11 19.24
CA THR A 202 3.99 1.10 20.17
C THR A 202 3.57 2.36 19.40
N GLY A 203 2.27 2.57 19.22
CA GLY A 203 1.73 3.76 18.54
C GLY A 203 1.23 3.53 17.11
N GLY A 204 1.27 2.28 16.62
CA GLY A 204 0.54 1.92 15.39
C GLY A 204 1.22 2.34 14.08
N SER A 205 2.55 2.50 14.07
CA SER A 205 3.32 2.79 12.84
C SER A 205 3.58 1.53 11.99
N SER A 206 3.29 0.33 12.51
CA SER A 206 3.51 -0.96 11.84
C SER A 206 4.96 -1.21 11.43
N ASP A 207 5.92 -0.70 12.21
CA ASP A 207 7.36 -0.91 11.99
C ASP A 207 7.84 -2.24 12.56
N GLU A 208 7.08 -2.80 13.51
CA GLU A 208 7.22 -4.13 14.08
C GLU A 208 5.92 -4.90 13.91
N GLY A 209 6.03 -6.20 13.66
CA GLY A 209 4.87 -7.06 13.53
C GLY A 209 5.04 -8.15 12.49
N VAL A 210 3.90 -8.58 11.95
CA VAL A 210 3.80 -9.71 11.02
C VAL A 210 2.90 -9.34 9.86
N VAL A 211 3.34 -9.63 8.65
CA VAL A 211 2.51 -9.56 7.46
C VAL A 211 2.42 -10.96 6.84
N ILE A 212 1.20 -11.45 6.73
CA ILE A 212 0.88 -12.70 6.02
C ILE A 212 0.58 -12.36 4.57
N THR A 213 1.21 -13.06 3.64
CA THR A 213 1.00 -12.88 2.20
C THR A 213 0.48 -14.18 1.57
N THR A 214 0.12 -14.10 0.30
CA THR A 214 -0.24 -15.27 -0.51
C THR A 214 0.90 -16.29 -0.66
N HIS A 215 2.15 -15.92 -0.38
CA HIS A 215 3.33 -16.77 -0.60
C HIS A 215 4.11 -17.09 0.68
N GLY A 216 4.00 -16.28 1.73
CA GLY A 216 4.75 -16.50 2.95
C GLY A 216 4.30 -15.64 4.13
N VAL A 217 5.15 -15.63 5.14
CA VAL A 217 5.06 -14.76 6.30
C VAL A 217 6.32 -13.91 6.38
N HIS A 218 6.12 -12.60 6.52
CA HIS A 218 7.16 -11.62 6.76
C HIS A 218 7.01 -11.10 8.18
N ALA A 219 8.06 -11.17 8.98
CA ALA A 219 8.05 -10.70 10.35
C ALA A 219 9.24 -9.77 10.61
N ARG A 220 8.98 -8.75 11.45
CA ARG A 220 10.00 -7.82 11.92
C ARG A 220 9.80 -7.56 13.41
N SER A 221 10.87 -7.63 14.18
CA SER A 221 10.87 -7.24 15.59
C SER A 221 12.24 -6.67 15.96
N GLU A 222 12.28 -5.44 16.46
CA GLU A 222 13.51 -4.80 16.92
C GLU A 222 13.98 -5.41 18.25
N SER A 223 13.07 -6.02 19.00
CA SER A 223 13.37 -6.72 20.27
C SER A 223 13.93 -8.14 20.11
N ALA A 224 13.88 -8.71 18.91
CA ALA A 224 14.35 -10.06 18.65
C ALA A 224 15.87 -10.12 18.42
N SER A 225 16.48 -11.27 18.68
CA SER A 225 17.89 -11.50 18.30
C SER A 225 18.11 -11.28 16.80
N ASP A 226 19.31 -10.88 16.35
CA ASP A 226 19.63 -10.55 14.94
C ASP A 226 19.06 -11.55 13.91
N ARG A 227 19.03 -12.85 14.25
CA ARG A 227 18.55 -13.93 13.37
C ARG A 227 17.02 -13.97 13.18
N ASP A 228 16.28 -13.37 14.10
CA ASP A 228 14.80 -13.29 14.11
C ASP A 228 14.30 -11.84 14.04
N ALA A 229 15.20 -10.85 13.99
CA ALA A 229 14.86 -9.43 13.91
C ALA A 229 14.11 -9.07 12.61
N HIS A 230 14.44 -9.75 11.52
CA HIS A 230 13.68 -9.74 10.27
C HIS A 230 13.78 -11.11 9.61
N PHE A 231 12.65 -11.69 9.22
CA PHE A 231 12.65 -12.89 8.41
C PHE A 231 11.46 -12.94 7.46
N ASN A 232 11.68 -13.61 6.33
CA ASN A 232 10.65 -14.03 5.39
C ASN A 232 10.70 -15.56 5.30
N VAL A 233 9.56 -16.22 5.51
CA VAL A 233 9.40 -17.66 5.35
C VAL A 233 8.32 -17.93 4.33
N PRO A 234 8.67 -18.48 3.14
CA PRO A 234 7.69 -19.01 2.21
C PRO A 234 6.85 -20.11 2.88
N HIS A 235 5.54 -20.13 2.63
CA HIS A 235 4.64 -21.14 3.20
C HIS A 235 5.04 -22.56 2.79
N ALA A 236 5.62 -22.72 1.60
CA ALA A 236 6.19 -23.96 1.10
C ALA A 236 7.31 -24.54 2.00
N TRP A 237 7.98 -23.70 2.80
CA TRP A 237 9.07 -24.13 3.68
C TRP A 237 8.62 -24.46 5.10
N LEU A 238 7.34 -24.25 5.44
CA LEU A 238 6.80 -24.57 6.75
C LEU A 238 6.73 -26.09 6.96
N LEU A 239 7.28 -26.57 8.06
CA LEU A 239 7.26 -27.97 8.47
C LEU A 239 6.29 -28.21 9.63
N SER A 240 6.20 -27.26 10.56
CA SER A 240 5.21 -27.25 11.64
C SER A 240 5.06 -25.84 12.22
N ALA A 241 3.92 -25.58 12.86
CA ALA A 241 3.66 -24.38 13.63
C ALA A 241 3.13 -24.78 15.00
N VAL A 242 3.57 -24.11 16.06
CA VAL A 242 3.14 -24.38 17.43
C VAL A 242 2.81 -23.07 18.11
N HIS A 243 1.60 -22.98 18.67
CA HIS A 243 1.22 -21.88 19.55
C HIS A 243 2.07 -21.92 20.82
N LYS A 244 2.82 -20.86 21.08
CA LYS A 244 3.54 -20.67 22.35
C LYS A 244 2.67 -19.82 23.27
N GLY A 245 2.26 -20.39 24.39
CA GLY A 245 1.62 -19.66 25.47
C GLY A 245 2.34 -19.87 26.79
N GLY A 246 2.60 -18.78 27.52
CA GLY A 246 3.20 -18.83 28.85
C GLY A 246 3.37 -17.45 29.48
N VAL A 247 3.93 -17.42 30.69
CA VAL A 247 4.22 -16.18 31.46
C VAL A 247 5.23 -15.29 30.74
N LEU A 248 6.12 -15.89 29.93
CA LEU A 248 7.19 -15.20 29.21
C LEU A 248 6.76 -14.64 27.85
N GLY A 249 5.49 -14.79 27.45
CA GLY A 249 4.95 -14.25 26.21
C GLY A 249 3.98 -15.18 25.50
N GLN A 250 3.19 -14.62 24.58
CA GLN A 250 2.39 -15.39 23.62
C GLN A 250 3.02 -15.26 22.24
N GLY A 251 2.84 -16.26 21.38
CA GLY A 251 3.41 -16.21 20.04
C GLY A 251 3.23 -17.51 19.27
N VAL A 252 3.96 -17.62 18.17
CA VAL A 252 3.98 -18.81 17.31
C VAL A 252 5.42 -19.19 16.99
N GLU A 253 5.76 -20.45 17.21
CA GLU A 253 7.02 -21.02 16.76
C GLU A 253 6.81 -21.75 15.44
N LEU A 254 7.60 -21.41 14.44
CA LEU A 254 7.58 -21.99 13.11
C LEU A 254 8.84 -22.83 12.92
N ARG A 255 8.67 -24.11 12.68
CA ARG A 255 9.76 -24.97 12.19
C ARG A 255 9.76 -24.92 10.68
N THR A 256 10.87 -24.51 10.09
CA THR A 256 11.02 -24.33 8.64
C THR A 256 12.15 -25.20 8.10
N ALA A 257 12.23 -25.33 6.78
CA ALA A 257 13.38 -25.97 6.11
C ALA A 257 14.73 -25.30 6.45
N GLN A 258 14.74 -24.03 6.85
CA GLN A 258 15.94 -23.28 7.24
C GLN A 258 16.18 -23.23 8.76
N GLY A 259 15.41 -23.99 9.53
CA GLY A 259 15.48 -24.05 10.98
C GLY A 259 14.29 -23.37 11.66
N LEU A 260 14.45 -23.12 12.95
CA LEU A 260 13.41 -22.57 13.82
C LEU A 260 13.30 -21.05 13.66
N ARG A 261 12.06 -20.55 13.66
CA ARG A 261 11.72 -19.12 13.70
C ARG A 261 10.67 -18.89 14.77
N SER A 262 10.74 -17.77 15.47
CA SER A 262 9.76 -17.42 16.50
C SER A 262 9.12 -16.08 16.19
N ILE A 263 7.79 -16.05 16.22
CA ILE A 263 6.99 -14.83 16.20
C ILE A 263 6.55 -14.58 17.64
N SER A 264 7.14 -13.59 18.29
CA SER A 264 6.77 -13.17 19.64
C SER A 264 5.75 -12.02 19.58
N LEU A 265 4.64 -12.15 20.28
CA LEU A 265 3.58 -11.16 20.32
C LEU A 265 3.44 -10.61 21.73
N ILE A 266 3.71 -9.31 21.88
CA ILE A 266 3.67 -8.61 23.16
C ILE A 266 2.35 -7.86 23.28
N ARG A 267 1.98 -7.10 22.23
CA ARG A 267 0.78 -6.25 22.23
C ARG A 267 -0.46 -7.01 21.83
N ASN A 268 -0.36 -7.90 20.85
CA ASN A 268 -1.51 -8.64 20.32
C ASN A 268 -1.40 -10.12 20.64
N SER A 269 -1.15 -10.42 21.91
CA SER A 269 -1.00 -11.78 22.42
C SER A 269 -2.20 -12.68 22.07
N GLU A 270 -3.41 -12.11 21.99
CA GLU A 270 -4.64 -12.79 21.55
C GLU A 270 -4.60 -13.29 20.09
N SER A 271 -3.77 -12.66 19.24
CA SER A 271 -3.59 -13.05 17.83
C SER A 271 -2.73 -14.29 17.64
N ALA A 272 -2.04 -14.77 18.70
CA ALA A 272 -1.21 -15.97 18.63
C ALA A 272 -2.00 -17.22 18.21
N ARG A 273 -3.22 -17.39 18.74
CA ARG A 273 -4.09 -18.53 18.40
C ARG A 273 -4.60 -18.46 16.95
N PRO A 274 -5.20 -17.35 16.47
CA PRO A 274 -5.53 -17.16 15.06
C PRO A 274 -4.36 -17.41 14.11
N LEU A 275 -3.17 -16.89 14.42
CA LEU A 275 -1.97 -17.13 13.62
C LEU A 275 -1.57 -18.62 13.59
N ALA A 276 -1.55 -19.30 14.74
CA ALA A 276 -1.27 -20.73 14.78
C ALA A 276 -2.32 -21.53 13.99
N ALA A 277 -3.61 -21.19 14.12
CA ALA A 277 -4.70 -21.83 13.38
C ALA A 277 -4.55 -21.64 11.87
N PHE A 278 -4.18 -20.44 11.42
CA PHE A 278 -3.84 -20.17 10.02
C PHE A 278 -2.73 -21.09 9.53
N PHE A 279 -1.59 -21.14 10.23
CA PHE A 279 -0.48 -21.98 9.81
C PHE A 279 -0.83 -23.48 9.82
N HIS A 280 -1.65 -23.94 10.76
CA HIS A 280 -2.17 -25.31 10.73
C HIS A 280 -3.05 -25.59 9.51
N ALA A 281 -3.90 -24.63 9.11
CA ALA A 281 -4.67 -24.75 7.87
C ALA A 281 -3.74 -24.81 6.65
N ILE A 282 -2.70 -23.96 6.59
CA ILE A 282 -1.71 -23.96 5.50
C ILE A 282 -0.92 -25.28 5.44
N LEU A 283 -0.57 -25.85 6.60
CA LEU A 283 0.18 -27.11 6.68
C LEU A 283 -0.60 -28.31 6.12
N ALA A 284 -1.94 -28.24 6.08
CA ALA A 284 -2.79 -29.25 5.45
C ALA A 284 -2.69 -29.26 3.92
N ILE A 285 -2.19 -28.18 3.29
CA ILE A 285 -1.90 -28.12 1.86
C ILE A 285 -0.50 -28.69 1.58
N PRO A 286 -0.29 -29.45 0.48
CA PRO A 286 1.04 -29.92 0.09
C PRO A 286 2.04 -28.76 -0.14
N PRO A 287 3.32 -28.87 0.26
CA PRO A 287 4.28 -27.76 0.18
C PRO A 287 4.37 -27.04 -1.16
N HIS A 288 4.37 -27.78 -2.28
CA HIS A 288 4.46 -27.23 -3.63
C HIS A 288 3.19 -26.49 -4.08
N ALA A 289 2.10 -26.59 -3.33
CA ALA A 289 0.84 -25.91 -3.61
C ALA A 289 0.58 -24.77 -2.63
N ARG A 290 1.43 -24.53 -1.62
CA ARG A 290 1.20 -23.51 -0.58
C ARG A 290 1.49 -22.08 -1.05
N PHE A 291 0.88 -21.68 -2.15
CA PHE A 291 0.89 -20.31 -2.63
C PHE A 291 -0.36 -20.07 -3.47
N ASP A 292 -0.86 -18.84 -3.42
CA ASP A 292 -1.89 -18.40 -4.35
C ASP A 292 -1.24 -17.55 -5.45
N ALA A 293 -1.16 -18.11 -6.66
CA ALA A 293 -0.79 -17.35 -7.84
C ALA A 293 -1.98 -16.53 -8.31
N GLY A 294 -1.76 -15.27 -8.64
CA GLY A 294 -2.79 -14.42 -9.20
C GLY A 294 -2.19 -13.16 -9.80
N PRO A 295 -2.79 -12.60 -10.86
CA PRO A 295 -2.34 -11.32 -11.36
C PRO A 295 -2.51 -10.26 -10.26
N LEU A 296 -1.56 -9.33 -10.18
CA LEU A 296 -1.70 -8.13 -9.37
C LEU A 296 -3.01 -7.39 -9.75
N ALA A 297 -3.62 -6.72 -8.77
CA ALA A 297 -4.85 -5.99 -8.99
C ALA A 297 -4.67 -4.90 -10.06
N PRO A 298 -5.62 -4.74 -11.01
CA PRO A 298 -5.55 -3.70 -12.02
C PRO A 298 -5.63 -2.31 -11.40
N ASP A 299 -5.03 -1.33 -12.07
CA ASP A 299 -5.27 0.07 -11.78
C ASP A 299 -6.48 0.54 -12.59
N PRO A 300 -7.65 0.77 -11.97
CA PRO A 300 -8.86 1.06 -12.73
C PRO A 300 -8.76 2.33 -13.58
N ALA A 301 -7.95 3.32 -13.18
CA ALA A 301 -7.79 4.57 -13.90
C ALA A 301 -6.85 4.41 -15.11
N LEU A 302 -5.67 3.81 -14.89
CA LEU A 302 -4.72 3.56 -15.99
C LEU A 302 -5.18 2.45 -16.92
N SER A 303 -5.70 1.33 -16.41
CA SER A 303 -6.14 0.20 -17.23
C SER A 303 -7.22 0.60 -18.23
N ARG A 304 -8.14 1.51 -17.86
CA ARG A 304 -9.13 2.06 -18.81
C ARG A 304 -8.46 2.86 -19.93
N THR A 305 -7.56 3.76 -19.56
CA THR A 305 -6.82 4.61 -20.52
C THR A 305 -5.95 3.76 -21.45
N ILE A 306 -5.30 2.72 -20.92
CA ILE A 306 -4.50 1.76 -21.68
C ILE A 306 -5.38 0.97 -22.66
N ALA A 307 -6.57 0.52 -22.23
CA ALA A 307 -7.49 -0.21 -23.10
C ALA A 307 -7.96 0.61 -24.30
N GLU A 308 -8.15 1.92 -24.11
CA GLU A 308 -8.59 2.87 -25.15
C GLU A 308 -7.44 3.37 -26.05
N MET A 309 -6.18 3.08 -25.69
CA MET A 309 -5.01 3.55 -26.43
C MET A 309 -4.88 2.89 -27.82
N PRO A 310 -4.55 3.68 -28.88
CA PRO A 310 -4.29 3.16 -30.22
C PRO A 310 -2.90 2.50 -30.31
N ALA A 311 -2.71 1.37 -29.64
CA ALA A 311 -1.49 0.56 -29.65
C ALA A 311 -1.77 -0.91 -30.00
N THR A 312 -0.72 -1.73 -30.15
CA THR A 312 -0.89 -3.18 -30.31
C THR A 312 -1.35 -3.82 -28.99
N ALA A 313 -1.97 -5.01 -29.05
CA ALA A 313 -2.38 -5.74 -27.86
C ALA A 313 -1.19 -6.08 -26.93
N GLN A 314 -0.02 -6.34 -27.52
CA GLN A 314 1.21 -6.60 -26.77
C GLN A 314 1.66 -5.37 -25.97
N VAL A 315 1.67 -4.18 -26.59
CA VAL A 315 2.04 -2.93 -25.90
C VAL A 315 1.04 -2.60 -24.79
N ARG A 316 -0.27 -2.76 -25.04
CA ARG A 316 -1.28 -2.58 -24.00
C ARG A 316 -1.10 -3.56 -22.84
N GLY A 317 -0.81 -4.83 -23.13
CA GLY A 317 -0.55 -5.84 -22.11
C GLY A 317 0.68 -5.52 -21.24
N ASP A 318 1.76 -5.04 -21.86
CA ASP A 318 2.97 -4.61 -21.15
C ASP A 318 2.70 -3.38 -20.25
N LEU A 319 2.03 -2.34 -20.78
CA LEU A 319 1.67 -1.16 -19.98
C LEU A 319 0.71 -1.50 -18.83
N ASP A 320 -0.25 -2.41 -19.03
CA ASP A 320 -1.16 -2.84 -17.97
C ASP A 320 -0.40 -3.61 -16.87
N ALA A 321 0.54 -4.49 -17.24
CA ALA A 321 1.39 -5.18 -16.28
C ALA A 321 2.26 -4.21 -15.47
N ARG A 322 2.82 -3.17 -16.12
CA ARG A 322 3.57 -2.09 -15.46
C ARG A 322 2.68 -1.26 -14.54
N ALA A 323 1.45 -0.93 -14.96
CA ALA A 323 0.50 -0.19 -14.13
C ALA A 323 0.10 -0.97 -12.87
N ARG A 324 -0.09 -2.28 -13.00
CA ARG A 324 -0.33 -3.18 -11.86
C ARG A 324 0.85 -3.23 -10.89
N LEU A 325 2.07 -3.37 -11.41
CA LEU A 325 3.28 -3.33 -10.58
C LEU A 325 3.43 -1.98 -9.88
N GLN A 326 3.17 -0.86 -10.58
CA GLN A 326 3.21 0.47 -9.99
C GLN A 326 2.21 0.61 -8.84
N LEU A 327 0.97 0.16 -9.02
CA LEU A 327 -0.05 0.18 -7.97
C LEU A 327 0.38 -0.68 -6.76
N ALA A 328 0.98 -1.84 -7.02
CA ALA A 328 1.51 -2.70 -5.96
C ALA A 328 2.68 -2.03 -5.21
N ASN A 329 3.59 -1.38 -5.93
CA ASN A 329 4.70 -0.61 -5.37
C ASN A 329 4.22 0.56 -4.49
N GLU A 330 3.18 1.28 -4.92
CA GLU A 330 2.57 2.37 -4.15
C GLU A 330 1.92 1.88 -2.85
N ARG A 331 1.21 0.75 -2.92
CA ARG A 331 0.47 0.21 -1.77
C ARG A 331 1.38 -0.49 -0.77
N TRP A 332 2.29 -1.33 -1.26
CA TRP A 332 3.02 -2.32 -0.45
C TRP A 332 4.52 -2.11 -0.44
N GLY A 333 5.00 -1.10 -1.15
CA GLY A 333 6.42 -0.86 -1.31
C GLY A 333 6.98 -1.65 -2.48
N ARG A 334 8.22 -1.35 -2.85
CA ARG A 334 8.88 -1.98 -3.99
C ARG A 334 9.06 -3.47 -3.74
N GLY A 335 8.50 -4.27 -4.65
CA GLY A 335 8.81 -5.68 -4.70
C GLY A 335 10.27 -5.89 -5.10
N ALA A 336 10.81 -7.05 -4.75
CA ALA A 336 12.15 -7.44 -5.16
C ALA A 336 12.17 -8.88 -5.66
N ARG A 337 13.06 -9.16 -6.61
CA ARG A 337 13.32 -10.50 -7.11
C ARG A 337 14.81 -10.66 -7.36
N GLU A 338 15.38 -11.76 -6.87
CA GLU A 338 16.81 -12.08 -7.05
C GLU A 338 17.74 -10.93 -6.61
N GLY A 339 17.35 -10.21 -5.55
CA GLY A 339 18.13 -9.08 -5.01
C GLY A 339 17.91 -7.73 -5.71
N TRP A 340 17.07 -7.66 -6.74
CA TRP A 340 16.74 -6.43 -7.46
C TRP A 340 15.37 -5.91 -7.09
N LEU A 341 15.27 -4.62 -6.72
CA LEU A 341 13.99 -3.94 -6.61
C LEU A 341 13.36 -3.78 -7.99
N MET A 342 12.04 -3.85 -8.07
CA MET A 342 11.36 -3.82 -9.37
C MET A 342 10.79 -2.43 -9.66
N SER A 343 11.19 -1.87 -10.80
CA SER A 343 10.62 -0.66 -11.37
C SER A 343 9.67 -1.00 -12.52
N PRO A 344 8.47 -0.39 -12.57
CA PRO A 344 7.56 -0.56 -13.69
C PRO A 344 7.99 0.21 -14.93
N LEU A 345 9.01 1.07 -14.84
CA LEU A 345 9.51 1.82 -15.98
C LEU A 345 10.43 0.97 -16.87
N SER A 346 10.53 1.35 -18.14
CA SER A 346 11.58 0.85 -19.02
C SER A 346 12.95 1.35 -18.54
N LEU A 347 14.04 0.72 -18.97
CA LEU A 347 15.38 1.16 -18.57
C LEU A 347 15.65 2.63 -18.92
N ALA A 348 15.18 3.07 -20.09
CA ALA A 348 15.31 4.46 -20.53
C ALA A 348 14.47 5.42 -19.69
N ASP A 349 13.21 5.07 -19.40
CA ASP A 349 12.32 5.89 -18.59
C ASP A 349 12.80 5.97 -17.13
N LEU A 350 13.30 4.87 -16.57
CA LEU A 350 13.85 4.86 -15.22
C LEU A 350 15.12 5.72 -15.13
N ARG A 351 15.99 5.66 -16.15
CA ARG A 351 17.17 6.52 -16.21
C ARG A 351 16.78 8.01 -16.22
N ALA A 352 15.81 8.38 -17.05
CA ALA A 352 15.31 9.74 -17.11
C ALA A 352 14.63 10.17 -15.80
N ALA A 353 13.85 9.28 -15.18
CA ALA A 353 13.23 9.52 -13.87
C ALA A 353 14.27 9.71 -12.76
N LEU A 354 15.32 8.89 -12.72
CA LEU A 354 16.45 9.05 -11.80
C LEU A 354 17.19 10.37 -12.06
N GLY A 355 17.40 10.74 -13.33
CA GLY A 355 18.00 12.02 -13.71
C GLY A 355 17.18 13.23 -13.25
N ALA A 356 15.86 13.18 -13.41
CA ALA A 356 14.95 14.21 -12.93
C ALA A 356 14.90 14.28 -11.39
N ALA A 357 15.01 13.13 -10.72
CA ALA A 357 14.89 13.02 -9.26
C ALA A 357 16.19 13.35 -8.51
N LEU A 358 17.33 12.93 -9.03
CA LEU A 358 18.65 13.00 -8.39
C LEU A 358 19.64 13.95 -9.10
N GLY A 359 19.27 14.50 -10.26
CA GLY A 359 20.16 15.30 -11.09
C GLY A 359 21.03 14.45 -12.04
N ALA A 360 22.10 15.03 -12.58
CA ALA A 360 23.00 14.31 -13.47
C ALA A 360 23.92 13.34 -12.67
N PRO A 361 24.13 12.11 -13.16
CA PRO A 361 25.10 11.20 -12.54
C PRO A 361 26.54 11.69 -12.76
N LEU A 362 27.41 11.51 -11.76
CA LEU A 362 28.85 11.76 -11.86
C LEU A 362 29.54 10.77 -12.78
N ALA A 363 29.12 9.51 -12.70
CA ALA A 363 29.69 8.41 -13.45
C ALA A 363 28.57 7.53 -13.99
N ARG A 364 28.79 7.05 -15.21
CA ARG A 364 27.95 6.09 -15.90
C ARG A 364 28.85 5.00 -16.44
N ASP A 365 28.61 3.78 -16.01
CA ASP A 365 29.36 2.61 -16.44
C ASP A 365 28.41 1.49 -16.87
N TRP A 366 28.85 0.67 -17.81
CA TRP A 366 28.10 -0.49 -18.30
C TRP A 366 29.04 -1.68 -18.37
N ASP A 367 28.77 -2.70 -17.55
CA ASP A 367 29.63 -3.88 -17.44
C ASP A 367 29.23 -5.04 -18.38
N GLY A 368 28.27 -4.80 -19.28
CA GLY A 368 27.68 -5.83 -20.14
C GLY A 368 26.39 -6.45 -19.58
N VAL A 369 26.11 -6.29 -18.29
CA VAL A 369 24.98 -6.91 -17.59
C VAL A 369 24.09 -5.87 -16.91
N HIS A 370 24.69 -4.87 -16.28
CA HIS A 370 24.00 -3.80 -15.58
C HIS A 370 24.65 -2.44 -15.83
N GLU A 371 23.82 -1.41 -15.77
CA GLU A 371 24.22 -0.02 -15.85
C GLU A 371 24.43 0.51 -14.43
N THR A 372 25.60 1.09 -14.15
CA THR A 372 25.88 1.73 -12.87
C THR A 372 25.87 3.25 -13.04
N LEU A 373 25.07 3.93 -12.22
CA LEU A 373 24.91 5.38 -12.19
C LEU A 373 25.19 5.88 -10.78
N ASP A 374 26.20 6.74 -10.62
CA ASP A 374 26.56 7.31 -9.33
C ASP A 374 26.09 8.76 -9.21
N TYR A 375 25.19 9.04 -8.28
CA TYR A 375 24.61 10.36 -8.03
C TYR A 375 25.23 11.01 -6.78
N PRO A 376 25.86 12.18 -6.89
CA PRO A 376 26.50 12.83 -5.75
C PRO A 376 25.47 13.37 -4.76
N LEU A 377 25.78 13.27 -3.46
CA LEU A 377 25.02 13.92 -2.39
C LEU A 377 25.76 15.16 -1.80
N GLN A 378 27.02 15.44 -2.17
CA GLN A 378 27.83 16.55 -1.61
C GLN A 378 28.05 17.79 -2.52
N ARG A 379 28.33 18.91 -1.83
CA ARG A 379 28.24 20.37 -2.08
C ARG A 379 28.72 20.99 -3.42
N GLY A 380 28.01 22.07 -3.81
CA GLY A 380 28.66 23.38 -4.05
C GLY A 380 28.94 23.81 -5.49
N GLY A 381 28.48 23.07 -6.49
CA GLY A 381 28.45 23.51 -7.89
C GLY A 381 27.03 23.80 -8.34
N VAL A 382 26.89 24.35 -9.55
CA VAL A 382 25.65 24.81 -10.22
C VAL A 382 24.47 23.80 -10.20
N GLY A 383 24.69 22.54 -9.79
CA GLY A 383 23.66 21.49 -9.61
C GLY A 383 23.05 21.33 -8.20
N ALA A 384 23.57 21.99 -7.15
CA ALA A 384 23.06 21.82 -5.78
C ALA A 384 21.64 22.37 -5.56
N GLY A 385 21.21 23.32 -6.40
CA GLY A 385 19.84 23.83 -6.39
C GLY A 385 18.83 22.76 -6.78
N HIS A 386 19.18 21.87 -7.71
CA HIS A 386 18.25 20.88 -8.26
C HIS A 386 17.86 19.79 -7.27
N ILE A 387 18.81 19.28 -6.46
CA ILE A 387 18.50 18.27 -5.44
C ILE A 387 17.70 18.90 -4.30
N ALA A 388 18.05 20.10 -3.83
CA ALA A 388 17.27 20.79 -2.79
C ALA A 388 15.83 21.13 -3.24
N SER A 389 15.61 21.32 -4.54
CA SER A 389 14.29 21.49 -5.15
C SER A 389 13.63 20.20 -5.66
N SER A 390 14.32 19.05 -5.62
CA SER A 390 13.76 17.80 -6.13
C SER A 390 12.90 17.11 -5.06
N VAL A 391 11.92 16.32 -5.53
CA VAL A 391 11.06 15.51 -4.66
C VAL A 391 11.91 14.60 -3.75
N VAL A 392 13.06 14.14 -4.21
CA VAL A 392 13.98 13.32 -3.42
C VAL A 392 14.74 14.14 -2.38
N GLY A 393 15.24 15.34 -2.70
CA GLY A 393 15.89 16.16 -1.69
C GLY A 393 14.93 16.67 -0.61
N LEU A 394 13.67 16.95 -0.97
CA LEU A 394 12.60 17.23 0.00
C LEU A 394 12.26 15.99 0.84
N ALA A 395 12.19 14.80 0.23
CA ALA A 395 11.98 13.56 0.96
C ALA A 395 13.14 13.27 1.92
N LEU A 396 14.39 13.47 1.48
CA LEU A 396 15.59 13.33 2.31
C LEU A 396 15.62 14.35 3.46
N LEU A 397 15.24 15.61 3.20
CA LEU A 397 15.07 16.64 4.22
C LEU A 397 13.99 16.26 5.24
N ALA A 398 12.87 15.69 4.79
CA ALA A 398 11.76 15.28 5.64
C ALA A 398 12.08 14.02 6.47
N THR A 399 12.84 13.06 5.92
CA THR A 399 13.19 11.81 6.62
C THR A 399 14.42 11.93 7.51
N VAL A 400 15.35 12.83 7.21
CA VAL A 400 16.64 12.92 7.93
C VAL A 400 16.78 14.22 8.74
N GLY A 401 15.85 15.16 8.62
CA GLY A 401 15.91 16.46 9.32
C GLY A 401 16.92 17.41 8.68
N VAL A 402 16.68 18.72 8.75
CA VAL A 402 17.54 19.72 8.12
C VAL A 402 18.94 19.68 8.72
N GLY A 403 19.91 19.35 7.87
CA GLY A 403 21.33 19.52 8.12
C GLY A 403 22.09 18.21 8.05
N TRP A 404 22.60 17.90 6.86
CA TRP A 404 23.66 16.91 6.62
C TRP A 404 23.22 15.46 6.81
N VAL A 405 23.54 14.59 5.84
CA VAL A 405 23.32 13.14 5.97
C VAL A 405 24.36 12.57 6.94
N SER A 406 24.22 12.92 8.21
CA SER A 406 24.70 12.13 9.34
C SER A 406 23.50 11.35 9.84
N ALA A 407 23.39 10.09 9.44
CA ALA A 407 22.65 9.15 10.28
C ALA A 407 23.27 9.28 11.69
N PRO A 408 22.47 9.47 12.76
CA PRO A 408 23.00 9.82 14.07
C PRO A 408 24.12 8.90 14.54
N HIS A 409 24.17 7.65 14.04
CA HIS A 409 25.18 6.64 14.33
C HIS A 409 25.77 5.93 13.08
N GLY A 410 25.78 6.56 11.90
CA GLY A 410 26.20 5.91 10.64
C GLY A 410 27.31 6.62 9.83
N PRO A 411 28.00 5.90 8.92
CA PRO A 411 29.02 6.48 8.05
C PRO A 411 28.44 7.56 7.14
N ARG A 412 29.21 8.64 6.92
CA ARG A 412 28.79 9.75 6.04
C ARG A 412 28.61 9.25 4.61
N VAL A 413 27.41 9.41 4.07
CA VAL A 413 27.08 9.05 2.69
C VAL A 413 27.43 10.21 1.77
N SER A 414 28.23 9.96 0.74
CA SER A 414 28.70 10.94 -0.24
C SER A 414 27.97 10.85 -1.58
N ALA A 415 27.42 9.69 -1.93
CA ALA A 415 26.70 9.46 -3.19
C ALA A 415 25.70 8.30 -3.07
N ILE A 416 24.75 8.24 -4.00
CA ILE A 416 23.88 7.08 -4.22
C ILE A 416 24.30 6.40 -5.51
N ARG A 417 24.64 5.11 -5.40
CA ARG A 417 24.87 4.24 -6.55
C ARG A 417 23.58 3.52 -6.91
N CYS A 418 23.12 3.76 -8.13
CA CYS A 418 22.01 3.05 -8.74
C CYS A 418 22.59 2.04 -9.74
N ARG A 419 22.32 0.76 -9.54
CA ARG A 419 22.52 -0.25 -10.58
C ARG A 419 21.19 -0.53 -11.25
N LEU A 420 21.16 -0.58 -12.57
CA LEU A 420 19.96 -0.86 -13.37
C LEU A 420 20.20 -2.08 -14.26
N ARG A 421 19.20 -2.95 -14.36
CA ARG A 421 19.25 -4.13 -15.21
C ARG A 421 17.91 -4.31 -15.90
N ASP A 422 17.93 -4.61 -17.20
CA ASP A 422 16.72 -4.99 -17.91
C ASP A 422 16.30 -6.42 -17.52
N LEU A 423 15.05 -6.57 -17.06
CA LEU A 423 14.44 -7.86 -16.73
C LEU A 423 13.35 -8.24 -17.75
N GLY A 424 13.33 -7.59 -18.91
CA GLY A 424 12.36 -7.76 -19.98
C GLY A 424 11.13 -6.87 -19.79
N ALA A 425 10.13 -7.38 -19.06
CA ALA A 425 8.89 -6.63 -18.82
C ALA A 425 9.06 -5.47 -17.81
N PHE A 426 10.15 -5.45 -17.05
CA PHE A 426 10.41 -4.51 -15.97
C PHE A 426 11.90 -4.18 -15.88
N THR A 427 12.24 -3.16 -15.10
CA THR A 427 13.65 -2.82 -14.83
C THR A 427 14.00 -3.19 -13.40
N GLY A 428 15.06 -3.96 -13.21
CA GLY A 428 15.70 -4.21 -11.93
C GLY A 428 16.49 -2.98 -11.49
N LEU A 429 16.30 -2.57 -10.24
CA LEU A 429 16.95 -1.44 -9.58
C LEU A 429 17.65 -1.92 -8.32
N SER A 430 18.94 -1.64 -8.17
CA SER A 430 19.65 -1.77 -6.89
C SER A 430 20.15 -0.41 -6.46
N LEU A 431 19.96 -0.07 -5.19
CA LEU A 431 20.34 1.20 -4.60
C LEU A 431 21.34 0.96 -3.47
N HIS A 432 22.47 1.64 -3.53
CA HIS A 432 23.51 1.57 -2.49
C HIS A 432 23.93 2.98 -2.09
N ALA A 433 24.12 3.19 -0.79
CA ALA A 433 24.75 4.40 -0.30
C ALA A 433 26.27 4.23 -0.40
N LEU A 434 26.97 5.20 -1.00
CA LEU A 434 28.43 5.22 -1.03
C LEU A 434 28.93 6.07 0.13
N SER A 435 29.83 5.51 0.94
CA SER A 435 30.51 6.21 2.02
C SER A 435 32.02 6.17 1.83
N SER A 436 32.77 6.91 2.66
CA SER A 436 34.23 6.82 2.69
C SER A 436 34.75 5.41 3.06
N GLN A 437 33.90 4.54 3.59
CA GLN A 437 34.23 3.17 3.99
C GLN A 437 33.73 2.12 2.98
N GLY A 438 33.07 2.53 1.88
CA GLY A 438 32.53 1.64 0.85
C GLY A 438 31.01 1.71 0.72
N GLU A 439 30.45 0.70 0.03
CA GLU A 439 29.00 0.54 -0.17
C GLU A 439 28.32 0.16 1.15
N VAL A 440 27.30 0.94 1.52
CA VAL A 440 26.47 0.73 2.71
C VAL A 440 25.10 0.24 2.25
N HIS A 441 24.73 -0.97 2.69
CA HIS A 441 23.42 -1.55 2.43
C HIS A 441 22.40 -1.11 3.50
N GLY A 442 21.16 -0.87 3.08
CA GLY A 442 20.04 -0.66 4.01
C GLY A 442 20.09 0.66 4.79
N SER A 443 20.80 1.68 4.30
CA SER A 443 20.76 3.02 4.91
C SER A 443 19.39 3.68 4.72
N ASP A 444 18.94 4.49 5.68
CA ASP A 444 17.68 5.26 5.60
C ASP A 444 17.58 6.13 4.34
N VAL A 445 18.74 6.57 3.83
CA VAL A 445 18.87 7.35 2.60
C VAL A 445 18.40 6.54 1.38
N VAL A 446 18.82 5.28 1.28
CA VAL A 446 18.41 4.36 0.19
C VAL A 446 16.90 4.14 0.24
N ASP A 447 16.32 3.97 1.44
CA ASP A 447 14.88 3.83 1.61
C ASP A 447 14.12 5.11 1.22
N ALA A 448 14.65 6.27 1.59
CA ALA A 448 14.06 7.55 1.22
C ALA A 448 14.06 7.75 -0.31
N VAL A 449 15.19 7.47 -0.99
CA VAL A 449 15.26 7.52 -2.47
C VAL A 449 14.27 6.54 -3.10
N SER A 450 14.25 5.28 -2.62
CA SER A 450 13.35 4.24 -3.10
C SER A 450 11.88 4.66 -3.02
N ARG A 451 11.46 5.21 -1.87
CA ARG A 451 10.10 5.73 -1.63
C ARG A 451 9.76 6.93 -2.51
N ALA A 452 10.68 7.89 -2.63
CA ALA A 452 10.47 9.09 -3.43
C ALA A 452 10.40 8.81 -4.95
N LEU A 453 11.05 7.74 -5.41
CA LEU A 453 10.96 7.31 -6.81
C LEU A 453 9.60 6.73 -7.19
N VAL A 454 8.87 6.11 -6.26
CA VAL A 454 7.56 5.49 -6.58
C VAL A 454 6.57 6.48 -7.19
N PRO A 455 6.30 7.67 -6.59
CA PRO A 455 5.39 8.64 -7.21
C PRO A 455 5.97 9.25 -8.50
N ALA A 456 7.30 9.36 -8.65
CA ALA A 456 7.90 9.80 -9.90
C ALA A 456 7.67 8.78 -11.04
N GLU A 457 7.82 7.49 -10.75
CA GLU A 457 7.52 6.43 -11.70
C GLU A 457 6.04 6.40 -12.09
N ARG A 458 5.14 6.67 -11.14
CA ARG A 458 3.70 6.83 -11.41
C ARG A 458 3.44 7.90 -12.45
N ASP A 459 4.03 9.07 -12.25
CA ASP A 459 3.84 10.21 -13.15
C ASP A 459 4.38 9.89 -14.55
N VAL A 460 5.60 9.36 -14.63
CA VAL A 460 6.23 8.96 -15.90
C VAL A 460 5.38 7.92 -16.63
N LEU A 461 4.91 6.89 -15.93
CA LEU A 461 4.05 5.86 -16.51
C LEU A 461 2.70 6.44 -16.97
N THR A 462 2.12 7.37 -16.20
CA THR A 462 0.88 8.06 -16.58
C THR A 462 1.07 8.90 -17.84
N ARG A 463 2.18 9.65 -17.94
CA ARG A 463 2.51 10.45 -19.14
C ARG A 463 2.78 9.56 -20.35
N ARG A 464 3.49 8.43 -20.15
CA ARG A 464 3.69 7.39 -21.17
C ARG A 464 2.37 6.86 -21.70
N VAL A 465 1.42 6.57 -20.81
CA VAL A 465 0.07 6.12 -21.20
C VAL A 465 -0.73 7.22 -21.91
N ARG A 466 -0.58 8.49 -21.52
CA ARG A 466 -1.32 9.60 -22.13
C ARG A 466 -0.78 10.05 -23.48
N ARG A 467 0.55 10.15 -23.62
CA ARG A 467 1.22 10.70 -24.80
C ARG A 467 1.57 9.64 -25.84
N GLY A 468 1.57 8.37 -25.43
CA GLY A 468 1.84 7.23 -26.31
C GLY A 468 3.14 6.50 -25.96
N PRO A 469 3.21 5.21 -26.32
CA PRO A 469 4.33 4.34 -25.98
C PRO A 469 5.66 4.78 -26.61
N ASP A 470 5.61 5.41 -27.79
CA ASP A 470 6.80 5.71 -28.61
C ASP A 470 7.47 7.06 -28.30
N VAL A 471 6.92 7.85 -27.36
CA VAL A 471 7.48 9.16 -27.00
C VAL A 471 8.90 9.00 -26.42
N ALA A 472 9.85 9.83 -26.81
CA ALA A 472 11.20 9.76 -26.21
C ALA A 472 11.13 9.99 -24.68
N SER A 473 11.89 9.23 -23.89
CA SER A 473 11.86 9.32 -22.42
C SER A 473 12.07 10.76 -21.90
N ASP A 474 13.00 11.50 -22.51
CA ASP A 474 13.26 12.90 -22.13
C ASP A 474 12.04 13.81 -22.37
N ALA A 475 11.30 13.60 -23.47
CA ALA A 475 10.12 14.39 -23.81
C ALA A 475 8.96 14.21 -22.81
N LEU A 476 8.96 13.13 -22.01
CA LEU A 476 7.98 12.95 -20.94
C LEU A 476 8.12 13.99 -19.83
N PHE A 477 9.29 14.62 -19.64
CA PHE A 477 9.57 15.50 -18.51
C PHE A 477 9.47 16.99 -18.83
N TYR A 478 9.69 17.40 -20.09
CA TYR A 478 9.89 18.81 -20.45
C TYR A 478 8.66 19.53 -21.02
N GLU A 479 7.65 18.82 -21.52
CA GLU A 479 6.43 19.46 -22.05
C GLU A 479 5.34 19.54 -20.97
N PRO A 480 4.71 20.70 -20.74
CA PRO A 480 3.52 20.80 -19.90
C PRO A 480 2.37 20.00 -20.51
N ASP A 481 1.61 19.28 -19.68
CA ASP A 481 0.43 18.53 -20.15
C ASP A 481 -0.58 19.51 -20.77
N ALA A 482 -0.88 19.34 -22.07
CA ALA A 482 -2.03 19.99 -22.67
C ALA A 482 -3.31 19.44 -21.98
N PRO A 483 -4.29 20.29 -21.64
CA PRO A 483 -5.54 19.82 -21.06
C PRO A 483 -6.21 18.83 -22.03
N TRP A 484 -6.65 17.69 -21.48
CA TRP A 484 -7.36 16.65 -22.21
C TRP A 484 -8.59 17.25 -22.92
N SER A 485 -8.49 17.46 -24.23
CA SER A 485 -9.66 17.72 -25.06
C SER A 485 -10.35 16.38 -25.30
N SER A 486 -11.44 16.13 -24.57
CA SER A 486 -12.33 15.02 -24.87
C SER A 486 -12.85 15.15 -26.30
N GLY A 487 -12.40 14.25 -27.17
CA GLY A 487 -13.00 14.02 -28.48
C GLY A 487 -12.48 14.88 -29.63
N ARG A 488 -11.40 14.43 -30.26
CA ARG A 488 -11.29 14.40 -31.73
C ARG A 488 -10.34 13.29 -32.11
N ALA A 489 -10.85 12.28 -32.80
CA ALA A 489 -10.01 11.32 -33.50
C ALA A 489 -9.08 12.08 -34.45
N PRO A 490 -7.77 11.78 -34.50
CA PRO A 490 -6.90 12.34 -35.52
C PRO A 490 -7.42 11.83 -36.88
N GLY A 491 -7.79 12.79 -37.72
CA GLY A 491 -8.29 12.53 -39.07
C GLY A 491 -7.31 11.68 -39.86
N SER A 492 -7.90 10.75 -40.60
CA SER A 492 -7.28 10.03 -41.71
C SER A 492 -6.39 10.94 -42.55
N ALA A 493 -5.08 10.71 -42.49
CA ALA A 493 -4.17 11.17 -43.53
C ALA A 493 -4.56 10.43 -44.82
N GLN A 494 -5.15 11.17 -45.76
CA GLN A 494 -5.35 10.73 -47.13
C GLN A 494 -3.99 10.44 -47.77
N LEU A 495 -3.87 9.24 -48.33
CA LEU A 495 -2.94 8.92 -49.39
C LEU A 495 -3.12 9.93 -50.54
N ALA A 496 -2.04 10.62 -50.88
CA ALA A 496 -1.75 11.17 -52.20
C ALA A 496 -0.32 10.80 -52.55
#